data_AF-A0NQC6-F1
#
_entry.id   AF-A0NQC6-F1
#
_cell.length_a   1.000
_cell.length_b   1.000
_cell.length_c   1.000
_cell.angle_alpha   90.00
_cell.angle_beta   90.00
_cell.angle_gamma   90.00
#
_symmetry.space_group_name_H-M   'P 1'
#
loop_
_entity.id
_entity.type
_entity.pdbx_description
1 polymer ?
#
loop_
_entity_poly.entity_id
_entity_poly.type
_entity_poly.pdbx_seq_one_letter_code
_entity_poly.pdbx_strand_id
1 'polypeptide(L)'
;MSKTVSKPDRAGLEQEPAVEAIKRMIRYTKKESDKDGRTFCSYFLDMALQSLEDGSEDVDMILKTKITPLMVGQKAETAKSETL
;
A
#
# COMPACT_ATOMS: atom_id res chain seq x y z
N MET A 1 17.31 -11.89 -43.12
CA MET A 1 16.03 -11.30 -42.69
C MET A 1 15.61 -11.95 -41.38
N SER A 2 15.85 -11.25 -40.27
CA SER A 2 15.61 -11.77 -38.92
C SER A 2 14.13 -11.71 -38.59
N LYS A 3 13.51 -12.87 -38.38
CA LYS A 3 12.12 -12.98 -37.95
C LYS A 3 12.01 -12.47 -36.52
N THR A 4 11.29 -11.37 -36.34
CA THR A 4 10.90 -10.87 -35.02
C THR A 4 10.01 -11.91 -34.35
N VAL A 5 10.48 -12.48 -33.23
CA VAL A 5 9.66 -13.28 -32.33
C VAL A 5 8.64 -12.32 -31.70
N SER A 6 7.42 -12.37 -32.18
CA SER A 6 6.27 -11.76 -31.54
C SER A 6 6.14 -12.34 -30.13
N LYS A 7 6.28 -11.48 -29.13
CA LYS A 7 5.99 -11.78 -27.72
C LYS A 7 4.52 -12.20 -27.65
N PRO A 8 4.17 -13.35 -27.04
CA PRO A 8 2.77 -13.69 -26.85
C PRO A 8 2.15 -12.66 -25.91
N ASP A 9 1.11 -12.03 -26.43
CA ASP A 9 0.07 -11.30 -25.75
C ASP A 9 -0.17 -11.83 -24.33
N ARG A 10 -0.04 -10.97 -23.31
CA ARG A 10 -0.48 -11.24 -21.93
C ARG A 10 -2.01 -11.13 -21.87
N ALA A 11 -2.70 -11.86 -22.74
CA ALA A 11 -4.14 -12.00 -22.71
C ALA A 11 -4.51 -13.02 -21.62
N GLY A 12 -5.24 -12.58 -20.58
CA GLY A 12 -6.01 -13.49 -19.73
C GLY A 12 -5.56 -13.68 -18.28
N LEU A 13 -4.92 -12.70 -17.65
CA LEU A 13 -5.03 -12.59 -16.20
C LEU A 13 -6.12 -11.56 -15.92
N GLU A 14 -7.33 -12.02 -15.58
CA GLU A 14 -8.34 -11.23 -14.89
C GLU A 14 -7.64 -10.55 -13.71
N GLN A 15 -7.20 -9.31 -13.93
CA GLN A 15 -6.36 -8.62 -12.98
C GLN A 15 -7.28 -8.26 -11.83
N GLU A 16 -7.12 -8.94 -10.71
CA GLU A 16 -7.89 -8.69 -9.50
C GLU A 16 -7.92 -7.17 -9.22
N PRO A 17 -9.09 -6.60 -8.88
CA PRO A 17 -9.19 -5.19 -8.54
C PRO A 17 -8.14 -4.81 -7.50
N ALA A 18 -7.43 -3.70 -7.71
CA ALA A 18 -6.33 -3.29 -6.83
C ALA A 18 -6.74 -3.23 -5.35
N VAL A 19 -8.00 -2.85 -5.08
CA VAL A 19 -8.59 -2.81 -3.73
C VAL A 19 -8.64 -4.20 -3.09
N GLU A 20 -9.04 -5.23 -3.82
CA GLU A 20 -9.13 -6.60 -3.29
C GLU A 20 -7.74 -7.19 -3.05
N ALA A 21 -6.77 -6.89 -3.93
CA ALA A 21 -5.38 -7.23 -3.70
C ALA A 21 -4.82 -6.56 -2.43
N ILE A 22 -5.12 -5.28 -2.20
CA ILE A 22 -4.72 -4.55 -0.99
C ILE A 22 -5.39 -5.15 0.26
N LYS A 23 -6.70 -5.43 0.23
CA LYS A 23 -7.40 -6.09 1.34
C LYS A 23 -6.76 -7.43 1.70
N ARG A 24 -6.40 -8.24 0.70
CA ARG A 24 -5.68 -9.50 0.91
C ARG A 24 -4.34 -9.28 1.61
N MET A 25 -3.56 -8.30 1.15
CA MET A 25 -2.26 -7.97 1.77
C MET A 25 -2.43 -7.52 3.23
N ILE A 26 -3.43 -6.68 3.53
CA ILE A 26 -3.68 -6.21 4.90
C ILE A 26 -4.08 -7.38 5.80
N ARG A 27 -4.97 -8.28 5.34
CA ARG A 27 -5.37 -9.48 6.10
C ARG A 27 -4.20 -10.42 6.38
N TYR A 28 -3.32 -10.64 5.40
CA TYR A 28 -2.11 -11.44 5.59
C TYR A 28 -1.19 -10.79 6.63
N THR A 29 -0.93 -9.49 6.49
CA THR A 29 -0.04 -8.75 7.39
C THR A 29 -0.58 -8.75 8.82
N LYS A 30 -1.90 -8.62 8.99
CA LYS A 30 -2.54 -8.71 10.31
C LYS A 30 -2.29 -10.07 10.97
N LYS A 31 -2.44 -11.15 10.20
CA LYS A 31 -2.17 -12.50 10.70
C LYS A 31 -0.72 -12.65 11.18
N GLU A 32 0.24 -12.06 10.49
CA GLU A 32 1.64 -12.06 10.94
C GLU A 32 1.86 -11.17 12.17
N SER A 33 1.24 -9.98 12.23
CA SER A 33 1.36 -9.11 13.41
C SER A 33 0.73 -9.70 14.67
N ASP A 34 -0.36 -10.46 14.53
CA ASP A 34 -1.00 -11.20 15.62
C ASP A 34 -0.09 -12.32 16.14
N LYS A 35 0.59 -13.06 15.26
CA LYS A 35 1.57 -14.09 15.65
C LYS A 35 2.74 -13.50 16.44
N ASP A 36 3.18 -12.30 16.04
CA ASP A 36 4.28 -11.59 16.68
C ASP A 36 3.87 -10.84 17.97
N GLY A 37 2.59 -10.89 18.36
CA GLY A 37 2.06 -10.17 19.52
C GLY A 37 2.06 -8.64 19.35
N ARG A 38 2.14 -8.14 18.12
CA ARG A 38 2.14 -6.70 17.80
C ARG A 38 0.71 -6.18 17.69
N THR A 39 0.01 -6.19 18.82
CA THR A 39 -1.41 -5.81 18.95
C THR A 39 -1.71 -4.44 18.35
N PHE A 40 -0.82 -3.47 18.51
CA PHE A 40 -0.96 -2.13 17.93
C PHE A 40 -0.94 -2.15 16.39
N CYS A 41 -0.04 -2.94 15.80
CA CYS A 41 0.03 -3.08 14.34
C CYS A 41 -1.24 -3.74 13.80
N SER A 42 -1.71 -4.81 14.46
CA SER A 42 -2.97 -5.47 14.09
C SER A 42 -4.16 -4.51 14.13
N TYR A 43 -4.23 -3.66 15.15
CA TYR A 43 -5.27 -2.63 15.28
C TYR A 43 -5.24 -1.61 14.13
N PHE A 44 -4.06 -1.13 13.73
CA PHE A 44 -3.93 -0.23 12.58
C PHE A 44 -4.39 -0.87 11.27
N LEU A 45 -4.09 -2.16 11.09
CA LEU A 45 -4.49 -2.92 9.91
C LEU A 45 -6.02 -3.13 9.87
N ASP A 46 -6.67 -3.29 11.02
CA ASP A 46 -8.13 -3.34 11.11
C ASP A 46 -8.79 -2.01 10.71
N MET A 47 -8.27 -0.88 11.19
CA MET A 47 -8.77 0.44 10.78
C MET A 47 -8.59 0.67 9.27
N ALA A 48 -7.46 0.25 8.70
CA ALA A 48 -7.21 0.36 7.27
C ALA A 48 -8.17 -0.51 6.44
N LEU A 49 -8.51 -1.72 6.91
CA LEU A 49 -9.52 -2.56 6.27
C LEU A 49 -10.91 -1.92 6.30
N GLN A 50 -11.31 -1.39 7.46
CA GLN A 50 -12.60 -0.71 7.63
C GLN A 50 -12.71 0.52 6.71
N SER A 51 -11.66 1.32 6.59
CA SER A 51 -11.61 2.46 5.68
C SER A 51 -11.81 2.05 4.21
N LEU A 52 -11.26 0.91 3.80
CA LEU A 52 -11.41 0.38 2.44
C LEU A 52 -12.77 -0.29 2.17
N GLU A 53 -13.47 -0.76 3.20
CA GLU A 53 -14.78 -1.42 3.09
C GLU A 53 -15.93 -0.41 3.14
N ASP A 54 -15.87 0.55 4.08
CA ASP A 54 -16.98 1.47 4.36
C ASP A 54 -16.80 2.86 3.74
N GLY A 55 -15.61 3.20 3.23
CA GLY A 55 -15.33 4.53 2.66
C GLY A 55 -15.56 5.69 3.65
N SER A 56 -15.59 5.40 4.95
CA SER A 56 -15.84 6.39 6.00
C SER A 56 -14.72 7.44 6.03
N GLU A 57 -15.08 8.68 5.71
CA GLU A 57 -14.17 9.82 5.68
C GLU A 57 -13.50 10.07 7.04
N ASP A 58 -14.18 9.74 8.14
CA ASP A 58 -13.67 9.90 9.50
C ASP A 58 -12.47 8.96 9.78
N VAL A 59 -12.55 7.70 9.34
CA VAL A 59 -11.46 6.72 9.51
C VAL A 59 -10.28 7.07 8.60
N ASP A 60 -10.56 7.53 7.38
CA ASP A 60 -9.54 7.97 6.42
C ASP A 60 -8.76 9.19 6.96
N MET A 61 -9.45 10.15 7.58
CA MET A 61 -8.81 11.31 8.22
C MET A 61 -7.91 10.88 9.39
N ILE A 62 -8.37 9.97 10.26
CA ILE A 62 -7.57 9.46 11.38
C ILE A 62 -6.31 8.74 10.89
N LEU A 63 -6.44 7.89 9.86
CA LEU A 63 -5.31 7.19 9.25
C LEU A 63 -4.30 8.18 8.65
N LYS A 64 -4.76 9.19 7.90
CA LYS A 64 -3.92 10.26 7.34
C LYS A 64 -3.19 11.07 8.42
N THR A 65 -3.80 11.25 9.60
CA THR A 65 -3.20 12.03 10.68
C THR A 65 -2.13 11.23 11.46
N LYS A 66 -2.28 9.91 11.53
CA LYS A 66 -1.38 9.02 12.29
C LYS A 66 -0.26 8.40 11.45
N ILE A 67 -0.42 8.36 10.13
CA ILE A 67 0.53 7.73 9.22
C ILE A 67 1.30 8.83 8.49
N THR A 68 2.60 8.94 8.78
CA THR A 68 3.50 9.73 7.93
C THR A 68 3.60 9.04 6.57
N PRO A 69 3.27 9.71 5.45
CA PRO A 69 3.42 9.13 4.13
C PRO A 69 4.89 8.75 3.92
N LEU A 70 5.17 7.46 3.74
CA LEU A 70 6.48 7.02 3.29
C LEU A 70 6.61 7.44 1.82
N MET A 71 7.40 8.47 1.56
CA MET A 71 7.66 8.97 0.20
C MET A 71 8.59 8.00 -0.52
N VAL A 72 8.04 6.86 -0.93
CA VAL A 72 8.76 5.88 -1.75
C VAL A 72 8.90 6.48 -3.15
N GLY A 73 10.06 7.05 -3.44
CA GLY A 73 10.44 7.53 -4.78
C GLY A 73 10.77 9.01 -4.91
N GLN A 74 10.70 9.82 -3.85
CA GLN A 74 11.23 11.18 -3.90
C GLN A 74 12.74 11.14 -3.63
N LYS A 75 13.51 11.35 -4.70
CA LYS A 75 14.94 11.62 -4.65
C LYS A 75 15.14 12.77 -3.67
N ALA A 76 15.85 12.52 -2.58
CA ALA A 76 16.20 13.53 -1.60
C ALA A 76 17.04 14.61 -2.29
N GLU A 77 16.41 15.71 -2.72
CA GLU A 77 17.13 16.93 -3.07
C GLU A 77 17.54 17.60 -1.77
N THR A 78 18.66 17.09 -1.26
CA THR A 78 19.71 17.76 -0.50
C THR A 78 19.39 19.19 -0.07
N ALA A 79 19.16 19.35 1.23
CA ALA A 79 19.26 20.63 1.91
C ALA A 79 20.61 21.29 1.61
N LYS A 80 20.60 22.34 0.78
CA LYS A 80 21.65 23.37 0.71
C LYS A 80 21.06 24.70 0.27
N SER A 81 20.97 25.62 1.23
CA SER A 81 21.38 27.04 1.12
C SER A 81 21.00 27.67 2.46
N GLU A 82 21.89 27.58 3.45
CA GLU A 82 22.94 28.57 3.75
C GLU A 82 22.38 29.84 4.39
N THR A 83 22.65 29.91 5.68
CA THR A 83 22.75 31.08 6.52
C THR A 83 23.67 32.14 5.90
N LEU A 84 23.13 33.32 5.57
CA LEU A 84 23.63 34.66 5.93
C LEU A 84 22.73 35.74 5.34
#